data_AF-A0A822I977-F1
#
_entry.id   AF-A0A822I977-F1
#
_cell.length_a   1.000
_cell.length_b   1.000
_cell.length_c   1.000
_cell.angle_alpha   90.00
_cell.angle_beta   90.00
_cell.angle_gamma   90.00
#
_symmetry.space_group_name_H-M   'P 1'
#
loop_
_entity.id
_entity.type
_entity.pdbx_description
1 polymer ?
#
loop_
_entity_poly.entity_id
_entity_poly.type
_entity_poly.pdbx_seq_one_letter_code
_entity_poly.pdbx_strand_id
1 'polypeptide(L)'
;MTNYILYKYVEFLMFASYLIFIFLLAQIWFLWKDVEKNELVLKSLVKESFFKKNCIYVFLFSTFFMAHEFFEGWSTSNTMVFFEFLDMMGMVILVLFAYNWYIALRSCVPKKSNTKQFASE
;
A
#
# COMPACT_ATOMS: atom_id res chain seq x y z
N MET A 1 28.01 0.87 -18.74
CA MET A 1 26.57 0.98 -19.09
C MET A 1 25.80 0.27 -17.98
N THR A 2 25.70 0.87 -16.78
CA THR A 2 25.45 0.02 -15.60
C THR A 2 24.64 0.69 -14.48
N ASN A 3 25.11 1.76 -13.86
CA ASN A 3 24.39 2.36 -12.71
C ASN A 3 23.26 3.33 -13.11
N TYR A 4 23.49 4.18 -14.12
CA TYR A 4 22.49 5.14 -14.59
C TYR A 4 21.24 4.46 -15.18
N ILE A 5 21.43 3.36 -15.92
CA ILE A 5 20.32 2.59 -16.48
C ILE A 5 19.53 1.90 -15.37
N LEU A 6 20.22 1.28 -14.41
CA LEU A 6 19.59 0.67 -13.25
C LEU A 6 18.80 1.69 -12.45
N TYR A 7 19.38 2.86 -12.19
CA TYR A 7 18.69 3.99 -11.55
C TYR A 7 17.39 4.34 -12.29
N LYS A 8 17.43 4.50 -13.63
CA LYS A 8 16.24 4.81 -14.43
C LYS A 8 15.15 3.74 -14.34
N TYR A 9 15.51 2.47 -14.25
CA TYR A 9 14.54 1.40 -14.03
C TYR A 9 13.91 1.46 -12.63
N VAL A 10 14.70 1.75 -11.60
CA VAL A 10 14.19 1.91 -10.23
C VAL A 10 13.24 3.11 -10.16
N GLU A 11 13.63 4.27 -10.71
CA GLU A 11 12.80 5.47 -10.80
C GLU A 11 11.46 5.20 -11.51
N PHE A 12 11.50 4.49 -12.65
CA PHE A 12 10.29 4.10 -13.36
C PHE A 12 9.40 3.16 -12.55
N LEU A 13 9.98 2.18 -11.85
CA LEU A 13 9.25 1.27 -11.00
C LEU A 13 8.58 2.02 -9.84
N MET A 14 9.30 2.95 -9.21
CA MET A 14 8.75 3.79 -8.16
C MET A 14 7.59 4.63 -8.64
N PHE A 15 7.71 5.24 -9.82
CA PHE A 15 6.62 6.00 -10.42
C PHE A 15 5.39 5.13 -10.67
N ALA A 16 5.57 3.91 -11.19
CA ALA A 16 4.48 2.95 -11.36
C ALA A 16 3.84 2.56 -10.01
N SER A 17 4.65 2.29 -8.99
CA SER A 17 4.19 2.00 -7.63
C SER A 17 3.40 3.16 -7.04
N TYR A 18 3.80 4.41 -7.30
CA TYR A 18 3.10 5.61 -6.85
C TYR A 18 1.71 5.73 -7.46
N LEU A 19 1.58 5.46 -8.77
CA LEU A 19 0.28 5.44 -9.44
C LEU A 19 -0.63 4.34 -8.89
N ILE A 20 -0.09 3.14 -8.64
CA ILE A 20 -0.83 2.04 -8.02
C ILE A 20 -1.27 2.44 -6.61
N PHE A 21 -0.40 3.07 -5.83
CA PHE A 21 -0.71 3.53 -4.48
C PHE A 21 -1.86 4.55 -4.48
N ILE A 22 -1.78 5.59 -5.31
CA ILE A 22 -2.86 6.59 -5.45
C ILE A 22 -4.17 5.90 -5.86
N PHE A 23 -4.11 5.00 -6.83
CA PHE A 23 -5.28 4.27 -7.28
C PHE A 23 -5.92 3.47 -6.13
N LEU A 24 -5.11 2.76 -5.33
CA LEU A 24 -5.59 2.02 -4.17
C LEU A 24 -6.19 2.94 -3.11
N LEU A 25 -5.58 4.09 -2.83
CA LEU A 25 -6.14 5.08 -1.90
C LEU A 25 -7.50 5.60 -2.35
N ALA A 26 -7.65 5.89 -3.65
CA ALA A 26 -8.94 6.28 -4.21
C ALA A 26 -9.98 5.16 -4.04
N GLN A 27 -9.62 3.91 -4.34
CA GLN A 27 -10.50 2.74 -4.15
C GLN A 27 -10.90 2.56 -2.67
N ILE A 28 -9.95 2.69 -1.74
CA ILE A 28 -10.19 2.64 -0.30
C ILE A 28 -11.16 3.75 0.11
N TRP A 29 -10.96 4.98 -0.38
CA TRP A 29 -11.82 6.11 -0.09
C TRP A 29 -13.26 5.86 -0.55
N PHE A 30 -13.45 5.36 -1.77
CA PHE A 30 -14.77 5.01 -2.28
C PHE A 30 -15.41 3.88 -1.46
N LEU A 31 -14.67 2.78 -1.21
CA LEU A 31 -15.18 1.66 -0.42
C LEU A 31 -15.56 2.08 1.01
N TRP A 32 -14.77 2.96 1.62
CA TRP A 32 -15.03 3.46 2.97
C TRP A 32 -16.37 4.20 3.08
N LYS A 33 -16.83 4.84 2.00
CA LYS A 33 -18.15 5.48 1.94
C LYS A 33 -19.29 4.45 1.92
N ASP A 34 -19.07 3.31 1.28
CA ASP A 34 -20.08 2.27 1.06
C ASP A 34 -20.13 1.21 2.17
N VAL A 35 -19.11 1.13 3.02
CA VAL A 35 -19.09 0.18 4.15
C VAL A 35 -20.08 0.61 5.24
N GLU A 36 -20.98 -0.29 5.61
CA GLU A 36 -21.81 -0.14 6.80
C GLU A 36 -20.93 -0.17 8.06
N LYS A 37 -20.89 0.94 8.80
CA LYS A 37 -20.04 1.14 9.99
C LYS A 37 -20.63 0.48 11.23
N ASN A 38 -21.09 -0.76 11.09
CA ASN A 38 -21.65 -1.54 12.19
C ASN A 38 -20.51 -2.17 13.00
N GLU A 39 -20.70 -2.35 14.30
CA GLU A 39 -19.67 -2.83 15.23
C GLU A 39 -19.03 -4.17 14.81
N LEU A 40 -19.83 -5.08 14.22
CA LEU A 40 -19.37 -6.38 13.71
C LEU A 40 -18.39 -6.25 12.53
N VAL A 41 -18.61 -5.27 11.66
CA VAL A 41 -17.76 -5.01 10.48
C VAL A 41 -16.43 -4.43 10.93
N LEU A 42 -16.46 -3.46 11.86
CA LEU A 42 -15.26 -2.91 12.50
C LEU A 42 -14.46 -3.99 13.25
N LYS A 43 -15.13 -4.90 13.97
CA LYS A 43 -14.47 -6.02 14.65
C LYS A 43 -13.82 -7.01 13.67
N SER A 44 -14.37 -7.13 12.46
CA SER A 44 -13.78 -7.94 11.39
C SER A 44 -12.55 -7.29 10.75
N LEU A 45 -12.52 -5.95 10.67
CA LEU A 45 -11.37 -5.17 10.21
C LEU A 45 -10.25 -5.18 11.25
N VAL A 46 -10.58 -5.06 12.54
CA VAL A 46 -9.62 -5.12 13.67
C VAL A 46 -9.39 -6.57 14.11
N LYS A 47 -9.24 -7.49 13.16
CA LYS A 47 -8.68 -8.81 13.48
C LYS A 47 -7.22 -8.66 13.87
N GLU A 48 -6.79 -9.39 14.89
CA GLU A 48 -5.41 -9.36 15.39
C GLU A 48 -4.37 -9.57 14.27
N SER A 49 -4.65 -10.46 13.32
CA SER A 49 -3.79 -10.70 12.15
C SER A 49 -3.68 -9.49 11.22
N PHE A 50 -4.79 -8.76 10.98
CA PHE A 50 -4.78 -7.55 10.16
C PHE A 50 -3.96 -6.46 10.85
N PHE A 51 -4.17 -6.25 12.15
CA PHE A 51 -3.42 -5.27 12.92
C PHE A 51 -1.91 -5.56 12.91
N LYS A 52 -1.50 -6.81 13.21
CA LYS A 52 -0.09 -7.22 13.18
C LYS A 52 0.58 -6.96 11.82
N LYS A 53 -0.09 -7.30 10.70
CA LYS A 53 0.44 -7.05 9.35
C LYS A 53 0.62 -5.55 9.08
N ASN A 54 -0.35 -4.72 9.47
CA ASN A 54 -0.25 -3.27 9.30
C ASN A 54 0.87 -2.67 10.15
N CYS A 55 1.05 -3.13 11.40
CA CYS A 55 2.18 -2.73 12.22
C CYS A 55 3.53 -3.07 11.57
N ILE A 56 3.65 -4.27 10.98
CA ILE A 56 4.87 -4.67 10.26
C ILE A 56 5.12 -3.74 9.07
N TYR A 57 4.09 -3.40 8.28
CA TYR A 57 4.25 -2.49 7.16
C TYR A 57 4.68 -1.09 7.60
N VAL A 58 4.04 -0.53 8.63
CA VAL A 58 4.43 0.78 9.19
C VAL A 58 5.87 0.74 9.69
N PHE A 59 6.23 -0.30 10.45
CA PHE A 59 7.59 -0.46 10.96
C PHE A 59 8.63 -0.57 9.85
N LEU A 60 8.38 -1.41 8.84
CA LEU A 60 9.29 -1.57 7.71
C LEU A 60 9.42 -0.29 6.90
N PHE A 61 8.30 0.37 6.57
CA PHE A 61 8.31 1.65 5.86
C PHE A 61 9.13 2.70 6.61
N SER A 62 8.87 2.87 7.92
CA SER A 62 9.65 3.80 8.75
C SER A 62 11.13 3.43 8.81
N THR A 63 11.46 2.14 8.84
CA THR A 63 12.86 1.68 8.84
C THR A 63 13.57 1.99 7.53
N PHE A 64 12.94 1.70 6.38
CA PHE A 64 13.52 2.01 5.07
C PHE A 64 13.66 3.51 4.85
N PHE A 65 12.64 4.28 5.23
CA PHE A 65 12.68 5.75 5.15
C PHE A 65 13.77 6.34 6.04
N MET A 66 13.89 5.88 7.30
CA MET A 66 14.94 6.34 8.20
C MET A 66 16.34 5.95 7.70
N ALA A 67 16.48 4.75 7.13
CA ALA A 67 17.75 4.32 6.53
C ALA A 67 18.11 5.20 5.33
N HIS A 68 17.15 5.51 4.45
CA HIS A 68 17.34 6.43 3.33
C HIS A 68 17.92 7.78 3.81
N GLU A 69 17.21 8.46 4.71
CA GLU A 69 17.60 9.76 5.25
C GLU A 69 18.96 9.72 5.95
N PHE A 70 19.22 8.65 6.72
CA PHE A 70 20.49 8.49 7.44
C PHE A 70 21.68 8.35 6.49
N PHE A 71 21.54 7.56 5.42
CA PHE A 71 22.64 7.37 4.47
C PHE A 71 22.80 8.53 3.49
N GLU A 72 21.71 9.19 3.10
CA GLU A 72 21.77 10.42 2.29
C GLU A 72 22.54 11.51 3.05
N GLY A 73 22.24 11.70 4.34
CA GLY A 73 22.93 12.66 5.21
C GLY A 73 24.43 12.39 5.40
N TRP A 74 24.90 11.15 5.20
CA TRP A 74 26.33 10.81 5.23
C TRP A 74 27.08 11.30 3.97
N SER A 75 26.39 11.67 2.88
CA SER A 75 26.97 12.16 1.62
C SER A 75 27.99 11.21 0.96
N THR A 76 27.78 9.89 1.10
CA THR A 76 28.70 8.90 0.53
C THR A 76 28.63 8.90 -1.00
N SER A 77 29.73 9.26 -1.68
CA SER A 77 29.77 9.25 -3.13
C SER A 77 29.51 7.85 -3.70
N ASN A 78 28.84 7.77 -4.86
CA ASN A 78 28.56 6.53 -5.60
C ASN A 78 27.50 5.59 -4.99
N THR A 79 26.66 6.06 -4.06
CA THR A 79 25.59 5.27 -3.40
C THR A 79 24.16 5.63 -3.86
N MET A 80 24.00 6.50 -4.85
CA MET A 80 22.71 6.99 -5.36
C MET A 80 21.71 5.87 -5.72
N VAL A 81 22.17 4.79 -6.37
CA VAL A 81 21.31 3.65 -6.72
C VAL A 81 20.79 2.92 -5.48
N PHE A 82 21.60 2.87 -4.41
CA PHE A 82 21.21 2.24 -3.16
C PHE A 82 20.13 3.05 -2.44
N PHE A 83 20.21 4.39 -2.46
CA PHE A 83 19.19 5.26 -1.88
C PHE A 83 17.86 5.11 -2.62
N GLU A 84 17.89 5.20 -3.95
CA GLU A 84 16.71 4.99 -4.79
C GLU A 84 16.07 3.60 -4.55
N PHE A 85 16.90 2.59 -4.30
CA PHE A 85 16.41 1.25 -3.97
C PHE A 85 15.70 1.20 -2.61
N LEU A 86 16.20 1.90 -1.59
CA LEU A 86 15.54 1.99 -0.28
C LEU A 86 14.17 2.68 -0.40
N ASP A 87 14.11 3.76 -1.17
CA ASP A 87 12.85 4.47 -1.45
C ASP A 87 11.84 3.60 -2.18
N MET A 88 12.32 2.85 -3.18
CA MET A 88 11.50 1.92 -3.93
C MET A 88 10.94 0.80 -3.04
N MET A 89 11.75 0.26 -2.13
CA MET A 89 11.28 -0.71 -1.13
C MET A 89 10.24 -0.10 -0.19
N GLY A 90 10.44 1.14 0.27
CA GLY A 90 9.46 1.90 1.05
C GLY A 90 8.14 2.04 0.29
N MET A 91 8.18 2.42 -0.98
CA MET A 91 7.01 2.56 -1.85
C MET A 91 6.28 1.23 -2.06
N VAL A 92 6.99 0.13 -2.26
CA VAL A 92 6.39 -1.21 -2.35
C VAL A 92 5.65 -1.56 -1.06
N ILE A 93 6.21 -1.23 0.10
CA ILE A 93 5.55 -1.47 1.40
C ILE A 93 4.28 -0.64 1.54
N LEU A 94 4.29 0.63 1.12
CA LEU A 94 3.09 1.47 1.11
C LEU A 94 2.00 0.91 0.19
N VAL A 95 2.38 0.40 -0.98
CA VAL A 95 1.44 -0.28 -1.88
C VAL A 95 0.85 -1.52 -1.22
N LEU A 96 1.66 -2.36 -0.57
CA LEU A 96 1.19 -3.54 0.14
C LEU A 96 0.28 -3.19 1.33
N PHE A 97 0.60 -2.12 2.05
CA PHE A 97 -0.23 -1.57 3.11
C PHE A 97 -1.60 -1.17 2.57
N ALA A 98 -1.63 -0.31 1.55
CA ALA A 98 -2.88 0.12 0.92
C ALA A 98 -3.66 -1.06 0.35
N TYR A 99 -3.00 -2.01 -0.30
CA TYR A 99 -3.65 -3.19 -0.87
C TYR A 99 -4.31 -4.06 0.21
N ASN A 100 -3.65 -4.25 1.36
CA ASN A 100 -4.22 -4.99 2.48
C ASN A 100 -5.48 -4.28 3.03
N TRP A 101 -5.45 -2.96 3.14
CA TRP A 101 -6.62 -2.15 3.48
C TRP A 101 -7.75 -2.28 2.46
N TYR A 102 -7.43 -2.20 1.18
CA TYR A 102 -8.39 -2.39 0.08
C TYR A 102 -9.09 -3.75 0.17
N ILE A 103 -8.35 -4.84 0.36
CA ILE A 103 -8.93 -6.19 0.52
C ILE A 103 -9.85 -6.24 1.75
N ALA A 104 -9.38 -5.73 2.88
CA ALA A 104 -10.13 -5.75 4.13
C ALA A 104 -11.45 -4.99 3.98
N LEU A 105 -11.42 -3.79 3.42
CA LEU A 105 -12.62 -2.98 3.18
C LEU A 105 -13.55 -3.60 2.15
N ARG A 106 -13.01 -4.14 1.05
CA ARG A 106 -13.82 -4.82 0.03
C ARG A 106 -14.56 -6.03 0.61
N SER A 107 -13.97 -6.74 1.56
CA SER A 107 -14.63 -7.86 2.24
C SER A 107 -15.78 -7.44 3.17
N CYS A 108 -15.79 -6.17 3.57
CA CYS A 108 -16.79 -5.58 4.46
C CYS A 108 -17.99 -4.98 3.72
N VAL A 109 -17.84 -4.66 2.44
CA VAL A 109 -18.97 -4.18 1.63
C VAL A 109 -19.91 -5.37 1.39
N PRO A 110 -21.19 -5.29 1.78
CA PRO A 110 -22.14 -6.33 1.49
C PRO A 110 -22.16 -6.53 -0.03
N LYS A 111 -21.89 -7.75 -0.51
CA LYS A 111 -22.11 -8.11 -1.91
C LYS A 111 -23.56 -7.76 -2.19
N LYS A 112 -23.81 -6.64 -2.86
CA LYS A 112 -25.14 -6.24 -3.33
C LYS A 112 -25.70 -7.50 -3.99
N SER A 113 -26.68 -8.10 -3.36
CA SER A 113 -27.26 -9.35 -3.80
C SER A 113 -27.82 -9.11 -5.21
N ASN A 114 -27.11 -9.57 -6.24
CA ASN A 114 -27.62 -9.67 -7.61
C ASN A 114 -28.73 -10.75 -7.70
N THR A 115 -29.58 -10.86 -6.68
CA THR A 115 -30.57 -11.94 -6.51
C THR A 115 -31.92 -11.38 -6.05
N LYS A 116 -32.30 -10.20 -6.56
CA LYS A 116 -33.68 -9.68 -6.39
C LYS A 116 -34.35 -9.23 -7.69
N GLN A 117 -33.75 -9.48 -8.86
CA GLN A 117 -34.35 -9.09 -10.15
C GLN A 117 -34.76 -10.25 -11.07
N PHE A 118 -34.62 -11.52 -10.65
CA PHE A 118 -35.08 -12.68 -11.42
C PHE A 118 -36.08 -13.58 -10.68
N ALA A 119 -36.74 -13.07 -9.63
CA ALA A 119 -37.76 -13.82 -8.89
C ALA A 119 -39.17 -13.21 -9.01
N SER A 120 -39.38 -12.32 -9.98
CA SER A 120 -40.69 -11.78 -10.30
C SER A 120 -40.76 -11.45 -11.78
N GLU A 121 -41.01 -12.47 -12.59
CA GLU A 121 -41.82 -12.43 -13.82
C GLU A 121 -42.12 -13.87 -14.25
#